data_AF-A0A1G3KHP6-F1
#
_entry.id   AF-A0A1G3KHP6-F1
#
_cell.length_a   1.000
_cell.length_b   1.000
_cell.length_c   1.000
_cell.angle_alpha   90.00
_cell.angle_beta   90.00
_cell.angle_gamma   90.00
#
_symmetry.space_group_name_H-M   'P 1'
#
loop_
_entity.id
_entity.type
_entity.pdbx_description
1 polymer ?
#
loop_
_entity_poly.entity_id
_entity_poly.type
_entity_poly.pdbx_seq_one_letter_code
_entity_poly.pdbx_strand_id
1 'polypeptide(L)'
;MGDTMVFGRYAELLPWDFDEPPTEDFAEHALPLFVSYEQANGVTLPEAADLSPPRGQLRAFFRLQHLLFRMEDAALNLAWHGKAQGDQLPVCAVVGLSEPAQPIAAAVAAAGAGAIDLDAVPLLAVPLWAMSPKERAEVGLRLPFLPSG
;
A
#
# COMPACT_ATOMS: atom_id res chain seq x y z
N MET A 1 1.99 4.01 32.59
CA MET A 1 3.01 4.06 31.52
C MET A 1 2.43 3.29 30.36
N GLY A 2 2.11 3.97 29.25
CA GLY A 2 1.63 3.27 28.05
C GLY A 2 2.81 2.54 27.44
N ASP A 3 2.67 1.23 27.22
CA ASP A 3 3.69 0.44 26.52
C ASP A 3 3.99 1.11 25.19
N THR A 4 5.24 1.52 25.00
CA THR A 4 5.72 2.02 23.72
C THR A 4 5.70 0.85 22.75
N MET A 5 4.68 0.79 21.90
CA MET A 5 4.57 -0.23 20.86
C MET A 5 5.78 -0.11 19.93
N VAL A 6 6.56 -1.19 19.81
CA VAL A 6 7.65 -1.30 18.83
C VAL A 6 7.04 -1.78 17.50
N PHE A 7 7.11 -0.94 16.47
CA PHE A 7 6.56 -1.26 15.15
C PHE A 7 7.60 -1.98 14.29
N GLY A 8 7.24 -3.15 13.77
CA GLY A 8 8.06 -3.89 12.80
C GLY A 8 7.90 -3.37 11.37
N ARG A 9 8.65 -3.93 10.40
CA ARG A 9 8.54 -3.59 8.97
C ARG A 9 7.12 -3.84 8.43
N TYR A 10 6.34 -2.77 8.30
CA TYR A 10 4.92 -2.80 7.94
C TYR A 10 4.67 -2.96 6.43
N ALA A 11 5.40 -2.23 5.61
CA ALA A 11 5.37 -2.34 4.16
C ALA A 11 6.71 -1.86 3.59
N GLU A 12 6.90 -2.03 2.30
CA GLU A 12 8.06 -1.56 1.57
C GLU A 12 7.59 -0.68 0.42
N LEU A 13 7.92 0.62 0.48
CA LEU A 13 7.69 1.52 -0.65
C LEU A 13 8.78 1.28 -1.69
N LEU A 14 8.36 1.00 -2.92
CA LEU A 14 9.24 0.75 -4.05
C LEU A 14 8.96 1.82 -5.12
N PRO A 15 9.80 2.86 -5.23
CA PRO A 15 9.76 3.78 -6.35
C PRO A 15 9.96 3.02 -7.66
N TRP A 16 9.07 3.23 -8.63
CA TRP A 16 9.02 2.45 -9.87
C TRP A 16 8.62 3.31 -11.08
N ASP A 17 9.02 2.87 -12.27
CA ASP A 17 8.51 3.41 -13.53
C ASP A 17 7.20 2.71 -13.89
N PHE A 18 6.10 3.45 -13.96
CA PHE A 18 4.79 2.85 -14.19
C PHE A 18 4.60 2.34 -15.63
N ASP A 19 5.46 2.75 -16.56
CA ASP A 19 5.48 2.20 -17.92
C ASP A 19 6.16 0.82 -17.98
N GLU A 20 6.80 0.39 -16.90
CA GLU A 20 7.44 -0.92 -16.79
C GLU A 20 6.63 -1.91 -15.94
N PRO A 21 6.73 -3.23 -16.22
CA PRO A 21 6.28 -4.26 -15.29
C PRO A 21 7.02 -4.16 -13.95
N PRO A 22 6.37 -4.43 -12.81
CA PRO A 22 7.01 -4.43 -11.50
C PRO A 22 8.01 -5.57 -11.34
N THR A 23 8.99 -5.38 -10.46
CA THR A 23 9.86 -6.49 -10.02
C THR A 23 9.08 -7.53 -9.22
N GLU A 24 9.53 -8.79 -9.32
CA GLU A 24 9.10 -9.90 -8.47
C GLU A 24 10.08 -10.15 -7.31
N ASP A 25 11.19 -9.39 -7.26
CA ASP A 25 12.24 -9.52 -6.25
C ASP A 25 11.92 -8.69 -5.00
N PHE A 26 11.07 -9.25 -4.14
CA PHE A 26 10.77 -8.74 -2.80
C PHE A 26 10.68 -9.89 -1.80
N ALA A 27 10.88 -9.60 -0.52
CA ALA A 27 10.87 -10.66 0.51
C ALA A 27 9.51 -11.39 0.55
N GLU A 28 9.51 -12.70 0.81
CA GLU A 28 8.32 -13.58 0.81
C GLU A 28 7.16 -13.07 1.69
N HIS A 29 7.48 -12.28 2.71
CA HIS A 29 6.52 -11.70 3.64
C HIS A 29 6.54 -10.16 3.63
N ALA A 30 7.12 -9.53 2.62
CA ALA A 30 6.99 -8.09 2.43
C ALA A 30 5.59 -7.75 1.92
N LEU A 31 5.10 -6.56 2.26
CA LEU A 31 4.03 -5.90 1.51
C LEU A 31 4.70 -4.85 0.62
N PRO A 32 5.09 -5.20 -0.62
CA PRO A 32 5.60 -4.22 -1.58
C PRO A 32 4.46 -3.28 -2.01
N LEU A 33 4.76 -2.00 -2.02
CA LEU A 33 3.88 -0.91 -2.44
C LEU A 33 4.63 -0.10 -3.49
N PHE A 34 4.29 -0.33 -4.76
CA PHE A 34 4.89 0.41 -5.87
C PHE A 34 4.28 1.81 -5.93
N VAL A 35 5.14 2.82 -6.05
CA VAL A 35 4.78 4.24 -6.16
C VAL A 35 5.60 4.83 -7.30
N SER A 36 5.07 5.78 -8.06
CA SER A 36 5.86 6.39 -9.14
C SER A 36 7.07 7.13 -8.55
N TYR A 37 8.16 7.21 -9.32
CA TYR A 37 9.35 7.98 -8.91
C TYR A 37 9.01 9.42 -8.51
N GLU A 38 8.07 10.05 -9.23
CA GLU A 38 7.63 11.42 -8.99
C GLU A 38 6.91 11.57 -7.65
N GLN A 39 6.11 10.56 -7.26
CA GLN A 39 5.31 10.58 -6.03
C GLN A 39 6.07 10.08 -4.80
N ALA A 40 7.18 9.35 -4.98
CA ALA A 40 7.91 8.72 -3.89
C ALA A 40 8.37 9.70 -2.79
N ASN A 41 8.67 10.96 -3.14
CA ASN A 41 9.10 11.97 -2.18
C ASN A 41 7.97 12.45 -1.23
N GLY A 42 6.70 12.25 -1.60
CA GLY A 42 5.53 12.67 -0.80
C GLY A 42 4.92 11.56 0.03
N VAL A 43 5.46 10.34 -0.04
CA VAL A 43 4.92 9.14 0.59
C VAL A 43 5.95 8.57 1.55
N THR A 44 5.64 8.56 2.85
CA THR A 44 6.55 7.99 3.86
C THR A 44 5.80 7.05 4.77
N LEU A 45 6.35 5.84 4.94
CA LEU A 45 5.88 4.91 5.96
C LEU A 45 6.54 5.25 7.30
N PRO A 46 5.87 5.00 8.44
CA PRO A 46 6.50 5.16 9.74
C PRO A 46 7.77 4.33 9.84
N GLU A 47 8.79 4.88 10.52
CA GLU A 47 10.05 4.19 10.74
C GLU A 47 9.81 2.85 11.43
N ALA A 48 10.36 1.78 10.84
CA ALA A 48 10.36 0.47 11.48
C ALA A 48 11.43 0.46 12.58
N ALA A 49 10.99 0.40 13.84
CA ALA A 49 11.89 0.25 14.98
C ALA A 49 12.45 -1.19 15.09
N ASP A 50 11.78 -2.17 14.47
CA ASP A 50 12.20 -3.56 14.39
C ASP A 50 12.22 -4.04 12.92
N LEU A 51 13.39 -4.42 12.42
CA LEU A 51 13.57 -4.94 11.05
C LEU A 51 13.41 -6.47 10.98
N SER A 52 13.14 -7.13 12.11
CA SER A 52 12.84 -8.56 12.13
C SER A 52 11.45 -8.86 11.53
N PRO A 53 11.20 -10.11 11.10
CA PRO A 53 9.90 -10.50 10.55
C PRO A 53 8.74 -10.20 11.52
N PRO A 54 7.62 -9.63 11.02
CA PRO A 54 6.57 -9.11 11.88
C PRO A 54 5.83 -10.23 12.64
N ARG A 55 5.96 -10.27 13.97
CA ARG A 55 5.36 -11.31 14.83
C ARG A 55 3.82 -11.34 14.82
N GLY A 56 3.16 -10.19 14.60
CA GLY A 56 1.69 -10.04 14.71
C GLY A 56 0.92 -10.01 13.39
N GLN A 57 1.60 -9.79 12.25
CA GLN A 57 0.99 -9.70 10.92
C GLN A 57 1.92 -10.33 9.87
N LEU A 58 2.17 -11.64 10.02
CA LEU A 58 3.15 -12.38 9.22
C LEU A 58 2.88 -12.31 7.71
N ARG A 59 1.61 -12.17 7.29
CA ARG A 59 1.21 -12.14 5.88
C ARG A 59 1.04 -10.72 5.36
N ALA A 60 1.45 -10.48 4.12
CA ALA A 60 1.30 -9.19 3.44
C ALA A 60 -0.18 -8.75 3.39
N PHE A 61 -1.08 -9.72 3.19
CA PHE A 61 -2.52 -9.52 3.18
C PHE A 61 -3.08 -8.78 4.39
N PHE A 62 -2.72 -9.17 5.62
CA PHE A 62 -3.24 -8.51 6.83
C PHE A 62 -2.78 -7.04 6.91
N ARG A 63 -1.57 -6.77 6.44
CA ARG A 63 -1.02 -5.41 6.38
C ARG A 63 -1.71 -4.57 5.30
N LEU A 64 -2.04 -5.17 4.15
CA LEU A 64 -2.82 -4.53 3.10
C LEU A 64 -4.25 -4.21 3.58
N GLN A 65 -4.95 -5.16 4.23
CA GLN A 65 -6.28 -4.88 4.78
C GLN A 65 -6.24 -3.73 5.79
N HIS A 66 -5.26 -3.75 6.69
CA HIS A 66 -5.06 -2.68 7.65
C HIS A 66 -4.75 -1.33 6.98
N LEU A 67 -3.98 -1.33 5.89
CA LEU A 67 -3.68 -0.14 5.10
C LEU A 67 -4.96 0.42 4.48
N LEU A 68 -5.79 -0.44 3.88
CA LEU A 68 -7.06 -0.05 3.26
C LEU A 68 -8.03 0.54 4.28
N PHE A 69 -8.18 -0.08 5.45
CA PHE A 69 -9.01 0.48 6.53
C PHE A 69 -8.52 1.86 6.97
N ARG A 70 -7.20 2.03 7.08
CA ARG A 70 -6.62 3.33 7.39
C ARG A 70 -6.94 4.37 6.31
N MET A 71 -6.89 4.00 5.03
CA MET A 71 -7.23 4.91 3.93
C MET A 71 -8.72 5.29 3.94
N GLU A 72 -9.59 4.32 4.21
CA GLU A 72 -11.04 4.55 4.36
C GLU A 72 -11.35 5.50 5.53
N ASP A 73 -10.78 5.27 6.71
CA ASP A 73 -10.94 6.14 7.88
C ASP A 73 -10.42 7.56 7.61
N ALA A 74 -9.25 7.66 6.96
CA ALA A 74 -8.65 8.94 6.63
C ALA A 74 -9.48 9.73 5.60
N ALA A 75 -10.04 9.07 4.58
CA ALA A 75 -10.97 9.69 3.64
C ALA A 75 -12.26 10.19 4.31
N LEU A 76 -12.65 9.60 5.43
CA LEU A 76 -13.79 10.02 6.25
C LEU A 76 -13.43 11.04 7.34
N ASN A 77 -12.18 11.52 7.39
CA ASN A 77 -11.65 12.39 8.45
C ASN A 77 -11.83 11.81 9.87
N LEU A 78 -11.79 10.48 10.01
CA LEU A 78 -11.88 9.82 11.31
C LEU A 78 -10.51 9.78 12.00
N ALA A 79 -10.52 9.87 13.33
CA ALA A 79 -9.30 9.85 14.12
C ALA A 79 -8.71 8.43 14.16
N TRP A 80 -7.47 8.29 13.73
CA TRP A 80 -6.72 7.04 13.84
C TRP A 80 -5.99 6.95 15.19
N HIS A 81 -6.43 6.07 16.08
CA HIS A 81 -5.90 5.94 17.44
C HIS A 81 -4.63 5.06 17.56
N GLY A 82 -4.08 4.56 16.43
CA GLY A 82 -2.90 3.69 16.39
C GLY A 82 -1.72 4.27 15.61
N LYS A 83 -1.61 5.59 15.43
CA LYS A 83 -0.50 6.19 14.67
C LYS A 83 0.81 5.92 15.40
N ALA A 84 1.76 5.27 14.72
CA ALA A 84 3.15 5.28 15.17
C ALA A 84 3.70 6.71 15.13
N GLN A 85 4.67 7.03 15.99
CA GLN A 85 5.38 8.31 15.91
C GLN A 85 6.04 8.43 14.52
N GLY A 86 5.84 9.57 13.84
CA GLY A 86 6.38 9.78 12.48
C GLY A 86 5.51 9.22 11.34
N ASP A 87 4.34 8.67 11.64
CA ASP A 87 3.42 8.17 10.61
C ASP A 87 2.75 9.32 9.82
N GLN A 88 3.30 9.61 8.64
CA GLN A 88 2.88 10.69 7.75
C GLN A 88 2.31 10.18 6.41
N LEU A 89 2.03 8.89 6.27
CA LEU A 89 1.44 8.38 5.03
C LEU A 89 0.11 9.10 4.75
N PRO A 90 0.03 9.87 3.63
CA PRO A 90 -1.18 10.62 3.28
C PRO A 90 -2.29 9.67 2.85
N VAL A 91 -3.47 10.22 2.57
CA VAL A 91 -4.50 9.46 1.85
C VAL A 91 -3.96 9.17 0.45
N CYS A 92 -3.90 7.89 0.10
CA CYS A 92 -3.43 7.42 -1.19
C CYS A 92 -4.57 6.69 -1.92
N ALA A 93 -4.55 6.75 -3.25
CA ALA A 93 -5.24 5.76 -4.06
C ALA A 93 -4.50 4.41 -3.98
N VAL A 94 -5.23 3.30 -4.04
CA VAL A 94 -4.65 1.95 -4.01
C VAL A 94 -5.23 1.11 -5.13
N VAL A 95 -4.36 0.59 -6.01
CA VAL A 95 -4.75 -0.31 -7.10
C VAL A 95 -4.08 -1.67 -6.92
N GLY A 96 -4.81 -2.72 -7.29
CA GLY A 96 -4.29 -4.07 -7.31
C GLY A 96 -3.68 -4.41 -8.66
N LEU A 97 -2.48 -4.97 -8.64
CA LEU A 97 -1.84 -5.52 -9.82
C LEU A 97 -2.11 -7.03 -9.84
N SER A 98 -2.72 -7.54 -10.92
CA SER A 98 -3.14 -8.94 -11.03
C SER A 98 -2.10 -9.85 -11.68
N GLU A 99 -1.20 -9.29 -12.49
CA GLU A 99 -0.21 -10.03 -13.27
C GLU A 99 1.17 -9.33 -13.20
N PRO A 100 2.27 -10.06 -12.93
CA PRO A 100 3.60 -9.47 -12.79
C PRO A 100 4.16 -8.90 -14.10
N ALA A 101 3.72 -9.43 -15.25
CA ALA A 101 4.18 -8.98 -16.56
C ALA A 101 3.45 -7.73 -17.08
N GLN A 102 2.42 -7.25 -16.37
CA GLN A 102 1.63 -6.11 -16.80
C GLN A 102 2.31 -4.79 -16.36
N PRO A 103 2.50 -3.81 -17.26
CA PRO A 103 2.91 -2.47 -16.86
C PRO A 103 1.93 -1.86 -15.84
N ILE A 104 2.45 -1.19 -14.81
CA ILE A 104 1.62 -0.65 -13.73
C ILE A 104 0.59 0.35 -14.28
N ALA A 105 0.97 1.20 -15.24
CA ALA A 105 0.09 2.16 -15.89
C ALA A 105 -1.14 1.48 -16.55
N ALA A 106 -0.96 0.28 -17.13
CA ALA A 106 -2.06 -0.47 -17.72
C ALA A 106 -3.03 -1.00 -16.64
N ALA A 107 -2.53 -1.43 -15.49
CA ALA A 107 -3.36 -1.84 -14.36
C ALA A 107 -4.10 -0.63 -13.74
N VAL A 108 -3.44 0.52 -13.60
CA VAL A 108 -4.04 1.79 -13.16
C VAL A 108 -5.18 2.20 -14.10
N ALA A 109 -4.96 2.16 -15.42
CA ALA A 109 -6.00 2.46 -16.40
C ALA A 109 -7.19 1.48 -16.30
N ALA A 110 -6.92 0.17 -16.18
CA ALA A 110 -7.95 -0.85 -16.03
C ALA A 110 -8.76 -0.70 -14.72
N ALA A 111 -8.12 -0.21 -13.66
CA ALA A 111 -8.77 0.10 -12.39
C ALA A 111 -9.65 1.37 -12.43
N GLY A 112 -9.67 2.10 -13.56
CA GLY A 112 -10.38 3.39 -13.66
C GLY A 112 -9.70 4.53 -12.93
N ALA A 113 -8.44 4.34 -12.50
CA ALA A 113 -7.65 5.29 -11.73
C ALA A 113 -6.94 6.34 -12.60
N GLY A 114 -7.06 6.27 -13.93
CA GLY A 114 -6.36 7.18 -14.86
C GLY A 114 -6.82 8.65 -14.82
N ALA A 115 -7.90 8.96 -14.09
CA ALA A 115 -8.38 10.32 -13.87
C ALA A 115 -8.00 10.90 -12.50
N ILE A 116 -7.25 10.15 -11.67
CA ILE A 116 -6.76 10.67 -10.39
C ILE A 116 -5.75 11.77 -10.66
N ASP A 117 -5.92 12.90 -9.98
CA ASP A 117 -4.90 13.94 -9.91
C ASP A 117 -3.73 13.43 -9.05
N LEU A 118 -2.68 12.97 -9.73
CA LEU A 118 -1.49 12.39 -9.12
C LEU A 118 -0.64 13.44 -8.38
N ASP A 119 -0.86 14.73 -8.63
CA ASP A 119 -0.23 15.81 -7.85
C ASP A 119 -0.91 15.99 -6.49
N ALA A 120 -2.19 15.66 -6.37
CA ALA A 120 -2.98 15.79 -5.15
C ALA A 120 -3.06 14.49 -4.33
N VAL A 121 -3.12 13.34 -4.99
CA VAL A 121 -3.31 12.03 -4.35
C VAL A 121 -2.27 11.03 -4.87
N PRO A 122 -1.32 10.60 -4.01
CA PRO A 122 -0.38 9.56 -4.37
C PRO A 122 -1.08 8.23 -4.70
N LEU A 123 -0.54 7.48 -5.67
CA LEU A 123 -1.07 6.17 -6.03
C LEU A 123 -0.12 5.06 -5.59
N LEU A 124 -0.67 4.05 -4.91
CA LEU A 124 0.03 2.85 -4.48
C LEU A 124 -0.47 1.65 -5.29
N ALA A 125 0.44 0.96 -5.96
CA ALA A 125 0.15 -0.26 -6.69
C ALA A 125 0.65 -1.49 -5.92
N VAL A 126 -0.21 -2.50 -5.75
CA VAL A 126 0.05 -3.65 -4.87
C VAL A 126 -0.01 -4.97 -5.65
N PRO A 127 1.03 -5.83 -5.58
CA PRO A 127 1.07 -7.08 -6.34
C PRO A 127 0.15 -8.14 -5.73
N LEU A 128 -1.09 -8.20 -6.21
CA LEU A 128 -2.08 -9.18 -5.72
C LEU A 128 -1.72 -10.61 -6.13
N TRP A 129 -0.96 -10.82 -7.21
CA TRP A 129 -0.49 -12.17 -7.59
C TRP A 129 0.31 -12.87 -6.50
N ALA A 130 1.04 -12.10 -5.68
CA ALA A 130 1.80 -12.62 -4.55
C ALA A 130 0.92 -13.09 -3.38
N MET A 131 -0.39 -12.85 -3.43
CA MET A 131 -1.36 -13.28 -2.42
C MET A 131 -2.10 -14.55 -2.87
N SER A 132 -2.56 -15.36 -1.91
CA SER A 132 -3.37 -16.54 -2.22
C SER A 132 -4.73 -16.16 -2.83
N PRO A 133 -5.40 -17.06 -3.59
CA PRO A 133 -6.70 -16.77 -4.19
C PRO A 133 -7.77 -16.28 -3.20
N LYS A 134 -7.77 -16.83 -1.98
CA LYS A 134 -8.69 -16.40 -0.92
C LYS A 134 -8.44 -14.95 -0.49
N GLU A 135 -7.17 -14.59 -0.30
CA GLU A 135 -6.78 -13.23 0.07
C GLU A 135 -7.13 -12.23 -1.02
N ARG A 136 -6.85 -12.58 -2.30
CA ARG A 136 -7.22 -11.76 -3.45
C ARG A 136 -8.72 -11.49 -3.51
N ALA A 137 -9.55 -12.51 -3.30
CA ALA A 137 -11.00 -12.36 -3.29
C ALA A 137 -11.47 -11.42 -2.15
N GLU A 138 -10.81 -11.46 -1.00
CA GLU A 138 -11.18 -10.65 0.16
C GLU A 138 -10.76 -9.18 0.02
N VAL A 139 -9.56 -8.90 -0.51
CA VAL A 139 -9.13 -7.51 -0.79
C VAL A 139 -9.79 -6.92 -2.03
N GLY A 140 -10.21 -7.77 -2.98
CA GLY A 140 -10.97 -7.34 -4.16
C GLY A 140 -12.32 -6.70 -3.84
N LEU A 141 -12.83 -6.85 -2.61
CA LEU A 141 -14.03 -6.14 -2.14
C LEU A 141 -13.77 -4.67 -1.82
N ARG A 142 -12.50 -4.27 -1.67
CA ARG A 142 -12.06 -2.92 -1.30
C ARG A 142 -11.14 -2.28 -2.36
N LEU A 143 -10.73 -3.04 -3.36
CA LEU A 143 -9.86 -2.59 -4.43
C LEU A 143 -10.64 -2.47 -5.76
N PRO A 144 -10.35 -1.45 -6.58
CA PRO A 144 -9.45 -0.34 -6.28
C PRO A 144 -10.04 0.59 -5.23
N PHE A 145 -9.18 1.14 -4.36
CA PHE A 145 -9.55 2.23 -3.47
C PHE A 145 -9.17 3.55 -4.13
N LEU A 146 -10.16 4.36 -4.50
CA LEU A 146 -9.97 5.65 -5.16
C LEU A 146 -10.63 6.71 -4.27
N PRO A 147 -9.87 7.49 -3.48
CA PRO A 147 -10.45 8.51 -2.63
C PRO A 147 -11.12 9.58 -3.49
N SER A 148 -12.29 10.06 -3.05
CA SER A 148 -12.92 11.24 -3.65
C SER A 148 -11.97 12.43 -3.48
N GLY A 149 -11.56 13.04 -4.60
CA GLY A 149 -10.87 14.34 -4.57
C GLY A 149 -11.77 15.47 -4.06
#